data_AF-A0AAP5N3S1-F1
#
_entry.id   AF-A0AAP5N3S1-F1
#
_cell.length_a   1.000
_cell.length_b   1.000
_cell.length_c   1.000
_cell.angle_alpha   90.00
_cell.angle_beta   90.00
_cell.angle_gamma   90.00
#
_symmetry.space_group_name_H-M   'P 1'
#
loop_
_entity.id
_entity.type
_entity.pdbx_description
1 polymer ?
#
loop_
_entity_poly.entity_id
_entity_poly.type
_entity_poly.pdbx_seq_one_letter_code
_entity_poly.pdbx_strand_id
1 'polypeptide(L)' 'MEGLVRDDTMQLIFFEDRMKKMALKKALDGIKVRFGDASIMRTESITGSGQAKELHMKIGGHYR' A
#
# COMPACT_ATOMS: atom_id res chain seq x y z
N MET A 1 6.86 7.18 -28.45
CA MET A 1 6.49 6.89 -27.05
C MET A 1 5.05 6.39 -27.08
N GLU A 2 4.85 5.14 -27.51
CA GLU A 2 3.52 4.53 -27.58
C GLU A 2 3.35 3.58 -26.39
N GLY A 3 2.17 3.60 -25.75
CA GLY A 3 1.86 2.75 -24.60
C GLY A 3 1.65 3.47 -23.26
N LEU A 4 1.67 4.81 -23.23
CA LEU A 4 1.21 5.54 -22.05
C LEU A 4 -0.31 5.59 -22.03
N VAL A 5 -0.87 5.30 -20.86
CA VAL A 5 -2.30 5.27 -20.58
C VAL A 5 -2.56 6.22 -19.41
N ARG A 6 -3.76 6.82 -19.37
CA ARG A 6 -4.14 7.73 -18.29
C ARG A 6 -4.16 6.98 -16.94
N ASP A 7 -3.75 7.63 -15.87
CA ASP A 7 -3.67 7.02 -14.53
C ASP A 7 -5.04 6.62 -13.95
N ASP A 8 -6.11 7.18 -14.51
CA ASP A 8 -7.50 6.87 -14.20
C ASP A 8 -8.06 5.69 -15.00
N THR A 9 -7.30 5.15 -15.96
CA THR A 9 -7.73 4.00 -16.74
C THR A 9 -7.57 2.73 -15.91
N MET A 10 -8.66 2.00 -15.75
CA MET A 10 -8.67 0.72 -15.02
C MET A 10 -9.42 -0.35 -15.78
N GLN A 11 -8.98 -1.60 -15.63
CA GLN A 11 -9.70 -2.76 -16.13
C GLN A 11 -11.01 -2.94 -15.35
N LEU A 12 -12.11 -3.16 -16.07
CA LEU A 12 -13.40 -3.52 -15.48
C LEU A 12 -13.34 -4.94 -14.92
N ILE A 13 -13.78 -5.10 -13.67
CA ILE A 13 -13.85 -6.39 -12.98
C ILE A 13 -15.27 -6.54 -12.43
N PHE A 14 -15.95 -7.63 -12.78
CA PHE A 14 -17.35 -7.85 -12.42
C PHE A 14 -17.59 -8.19 -10.96
N PHE A 15 -16.57 -8.71 -10.26
CA PHE A 15 -16.74 -9.30 -8.93
C PHE A 15 -16.08 -8.50 -7.81
N GLU A 16 -15.49 -7.34 -8.11
CA GLU A 16 -14.79 -6.53 -7.11
C GLU A 16 -15.09 -5.03 -7.25
N ASP A 17 -15.37 -4.38 -6.12
CA ASP A 17 -15.45 -2.92 -6.04
C ASP A 17 -14.03 -2.31 -5.97
N ARG A 18 -13.45 -2.07 -7.15
CA ARG A 18 -12.13 -1.47 -7.31
C ARG A 18 -12.07 -0.01 -6.85
N MET A 19 -13.16 0.73 -7.00
CA MET A 19 -13.24 2.14 -6.59
C MET A 19 -13.08 2.26 -5.07
N LYS A 20 -13.78 1.42 -4.31
CA LYS A 20 -13.65 1.35 -2.86
C LYS A 20 -12.23 0.96 -2.44
N LYS A 21 -11.60 -0.02 -3.10
CA LYS A 21 -10.22 -0.42 -2.82
C LYS A 21 -9.23 0.72 -3.10
N MET A 22 -9.39 1.46 -4.19
CA MET A 22 -8.54 2.61 -4.53
C MET A 22 -8.71 3.77 -3.56
N ALA A 23 -9.94 4.10 -3.17
CA ALA A 23 -10.22 5.13 -2.17
C ALA A 23 -9.56 4.78 -0.82
N LEU A 24 -9.69 3.52 -0.38
CA LEU A 24 -9.01 3.04 0.82
C LEU A 24 -7.49 3.18 0.71
N LYS A 25 -6.89 2.77 -0.42
CA LYS A 25 -5.44 2.89 -0.65
C LYS A 25 -4.98 4.34 -0.57
N LYS A 26 -5.69 5.26 -1.22
CA LYS A 26 -5.38 6.70 -1.19
C LYS A 26 -5.42 7.28 0.23
N ALA A 27 -6.39 6.85 1.05
CA ALA A 27 -6.47 7.26 2.45
C ALA A 27 -5.27 6.73 3.27
N LEU A 28 -4.90 5.46 3.08
CA LEU A 28 -3.73 4.87 3.73
C LEU A 28 -2.43 5.56 3.34
N ASP A 29 -2.25 5.87 2.06
CA ASP A 29 -1.08 6.59 1.57
C ASP A 29 -1.00 7.99 2.19
N GLY A 30 -2.13 8.69 2.34
CA GLY A 30 -2.19 9.98 3.03
C GLY A 30 -1.74 9.89 4.51
N ILE A 31 -2.11 8.81 5.20
CA ILE A 31 -1.68 8.58 6.59
C ILE A 31 -0.16 8.33 6.65
N LYS A 32 0.37 7.51 5.74
CA LYS A 32 1.82 7.23 5.68
C LYS A 32 2.66 8.45 5.33
N VAL A 33 2.19 9.28 4.40
CA VAL A 33 2.84 10.56 4.06
C VAL A 33 2.93 11.47 5.29
N ARG A 34 1.90 11.46 6.14
CA ARG A 34 1.84 12.32 7.32
C ARG A 34 2.58 11.78 8.55
N PHE A 35 2.56 10.47 8.77
CA PHE A 35 3.01 9.85 10.02
C PHE A 35 4.12 8.81 9.84
N GLY A 36 4.61 8.63 8.62
CA GLY A 36 5.63 7.65 8.26
C GLY A 36 5.07 6.27 7.97
N ASP A 37 5.89 5.42 7.35
CA ASP A 37 5.49 4.09 6.87
C ASP A 37 5.05 3.12 7.99
N ALA A 38 5.48 3.38 9.21
CA ALA A 38 5.14 2.62 10.42
C ALA A 38 3.71 2.86 10.93
N SER A 39 3.06 3.91 10.46
CA SER A 39 1.78 4.38 11.01
C SER A 39 0.63 3.40 10.81
N ILE A 40 0.64 2.63 9.72
CA ILE A 40 -0.34 1.57 9.45
C ILE A 40 0.35 0.36 8.80
N MET A 41 0.19 -0.80 9.43
CA MET A 41 0.64 -2.09 8.90
C MET A 41 -0.56 -2.98 8.56
N ARG A 42 -0.55 -3.62 7.38
CA ARG A 42 -1.61 -4.57 7.00
C ARG A 42 -1.36 -5.91 7.67
N THR A 43 -2.40 -6.50 8.27
CA THR A 43 -2.36 -7.76 9.03
C THR A 43 -1.79 -8.93 8.23
N GLU A 44 -2.12 -9.01 6.94
CA GLU A 44 -1.55 -9.98 5.99
C GLU A 44 -0.01 -9.90 5.92
N SER A 45 0.54 -8.70 6.07
CA SER A 45 1.99 -8.45 6.04
C SER A 45 2.70 -8.73 7.37
N ILE A 46 1.93 -9.09 8.42
CA ILE A 46 2.43 -9.43 9.77
C ILE A 46 2.57 -10.95 9.94
N THR A 47 1.87 -11.74 9.12
CA THR A 47 1.98 -13.21 9.15
C THR A 47 3.42 -13.65 8.88
N GLY A 48 3.84 -14.83 9.36
CA GLY A 48 5.27 -15.24 9.40
C GLY A 48 6.04 -15.23 8.07
N SER A 49 5.35 -15.14 6.93
CA SER A 49 5.91 -14.98 5.58
C SER A 49 5.93 -13.51 5.08
N GLY A 50 5.40 -12.57 5.86
CA GLY A 50 5.30 -11.15 5.56
C GLY A 50 6.57 -10.38 5.92
N GLN A 51 7.25 -9.85 4.91
CA GLN A 51 8.48 -9.05 5.07
C GLN A 51 8.25 -7.68 5.74
N ALA A 52 7.00 -7.26 5.96
CA ALA A 52 6.72 -5.90 6.43
C ALA A 52 7.24 -5.65 7.85
N LYS A 53 7.23 -6.65 8.74
CA LYS A 53 7.81 -6.50 10.08
C LYS A 53 9.33 -6.31 10.01
N GLU A 54 10.03 -7.07 9.17
CA GLU A 54 11.47 -6.91 9.00
C GLU A 54 11.84 -5.61 8.30
N LEU A 55 11.12 -5.23 7.25
CA LEU A 55 11.35 -3.99 6.51
C LEU A 55 11.05 -2.76 7.38
N HIS A 56 10.02 -2.80 8.21
CA HIS A 56 9.73 -1.76 9.19
C HIS A 56 10.92 -1.54 10.14
N MET A 57 11.52 -2.61 10.65
CA MET A 57 12.71 -2.54 11.51
C MET A 57 13.94 -2.02 10.77
N LYS A 58 14.19 -2.50 9.54
CA LYS A 58 15.39 -2.17 8.75
C LYS A 58 15.36 -0.76 8.15
N ILE A 59 14.18 -0.28 7.73
CA ILE A 59 14.02 1.02 7.04
C ILE A 59 13.66 2.13 8.03
N GLY A 60 13.00 1.80 9.15
CA GLY A 60 12.59 2.76 10.18
C GLY A 60 13.71 3.27 11.11
N GLY A 61 14.98 2.91 10.86
CA GLY A 61 16.13 3.42 11.61
C GLY A 61 16.30 2.88 13.05
N HIS A 62 15.48 1.92 13.48
CA HIS A 62 15.56 1.27 14.79
C HIS A 62 15.99 -0.21 14.68
N TYR A 63 16.87 -0.51 13.73
CA TYR A 63 17.59 -1.79 13.74
C TYR A 63 18.89 -1.63 14.53
N ARG A 64 19.16 -2.56 15.45
CA ARG A 64 20.41 -2.57 16.24
C ARG A 64 21.64 -2.69 15.36
#